data_AF-A0A399EUP7-F1
#
_entry.id   AF-A0A399EUP7-F1
#
_cell.length_a   1.000
_cell.length_b   1.000
_cell.length_c   1.000
_cell.angle_alpha   90.00
_cell.angle_beta   90.00
_cell.angle_gamma   90.00
#
_symmetry.space_group_name_H-M   'P 1'
#
loop_
_entity.id
_entity.type
_entity.pdbx_description
1 polymer ?
#
loop_
_entity_poly.entity_id
_entity_poly.type
_entity_poly.pdbx_seq_one_letter_code
_entity_poly.pdbx_strand_id
1 'polypeptide(L)'
;MSCPHLRRLATLGEFRYIESCPCSGGIVHLSWDVATLHLCFKDFAWLAAVVEEAVGRGSPDLPLVLWVGSVALRMSHAEGIELRGMIRTALVELGQARLEPSQARPFVRLPN
;
A
#
# COMPACT_ATOMS: atom_id res chain seq x y z
N MET A 1 -0.88 -16.21 12.00
CA MET A 1 -0.62 -15.23 13.07
C MET A 1 -0.25 -13.92 12.40
N SER A 2 -0.99 -12.84 12.67
CA SER A 2 -0.70 -11.50 12.15
C SER A 2 0.60 -10.97 12.76
N CYS A 3 1.41 -10.26 11.97
CA CYS A 3 2.65 -9.65 12.47
C CYS A 3 2.31 -8.54 13.48
N PRO A 4 2.95 -8.50 14.68
CA PRO A 4 2.65 -7.49 15.70
C PRO A 4 3.01 -6.06 15.28
N HIS A 5 3.81 -5.90 14.22
CA HIS A 5 4.23 -4.60 13.70
C HIS A 5 3.37 -4.12 12.52
N LEU A 6 2.25 -4.78 12.24
CA LEU A 6 1.30 -4.31 11.23
C LEU A 6 0.70 -2.97 11.67
N ARG A 7 0.89 -1.96 10.83
CA ARG A 7 0.31 -0.64 10.99
C ARG A 7 -0.71 -0.40 9.90
N ARG A 8 -1.93 -0.02 10.28
CA ARG A 8 -2.97 0.40 9.34
C ARG A 8 -2.62 1.77 8.77
N LEU A 9 -2.58 1.88 7.44
CA LEU A 9 -2.24 3.10 6.70
C LEU A 9 -3.49 3.77 6.10
N ALA A 10 -4.45 2.97 5.63
CA ALA A 10 -5.71 3.46 5.09
C ALA A 10 -6.81 2.40 5.26
N THR A 11 -8.07 2.82 5.37
CA THR A 11 -9.22 1.91 5.51
C THR A 11 -10.46 2.55 4.88
N LEU A 12 -11.20 1.75 4.11
CA LEU A 12 -12.54 2.07 3.62
C LEU A 12 -13.60 1.12 4.19
N GLY A 13 -13.21 -0.07 4.61
CA GLY A 13 -14.10 -1.04 5.24
C GLY A 13 -13.33 -2.23 5.79
N GLU A 14 -14.06 -3.22 6.30
CA GLU A 14 -13.48 -4.42 6.92
C GLU A 14 -12.54 -5.17 5.98
N PHE A 15 -12.89 -5.27 4.70
CA PHE A 15 -12.12 -5.99 3.67
C PHE A 15 -11.39 -5.08 2.68
N ARG A 16 -11.39 -3.76 2.92
CA ARG A 16 -10.75 -2.77 2.05
C ARG A 16 -9.82 -1.88 2.85
N TYR A 17 -8.56 -2.26 2.89
CA TYR A 17 -7.57 -1.60 3.73
C TYR A 17 -6.15 -1.76 3.20
N ILE A 18 -5.28 -0.83 3.63
CA ILE A 18 -3.84 -0.90 3.38
C ILE A 18 -3.13 -0.92 4.72
N GLU A 19 -2.25 -1.91 4.90
CA GLU A 19 -1.39 -2.04 6.06
C GLU A 19 0.07 -2.09 5.62
N SER A 20 0.98 -1.72 6.52
CA SER A 20 2.41 -1.95 6.33
C SER A 20 2.98 -2.74 7.48
N CYS A 21 3.83 -3.70 7.15
CA CYS A 21 4.70 -4.38 8.08
C CYS A 21 6.15 -3.94 7.81
N PRO A 22 6.85 -3.31 8.76
CA PRO A 22 8.23 -2.86 8.57
C PRO A 22 9.26 -4.01 8.59
N CYS A 23 8.86 -5.25 8.88
CA CYS A 23 9.76 -6.40 8.89
C CYS A 23 10.30 -6.73 7.50
N SER A 24 11.49 -7.33 7.44
CA SER A 24 12.07 -7.93 6.22
C SER A 24 12.08 -7.02 4.98
N GLY A 25 12.44 -5.75 5.16
CA GLY A 25 12.54 -4.78 4.06
C GLY A 25 11.24 -4.02 3.74
N GLY A 26 10.18 -4.25 4.51
CA GLY A 26 8.93 -3.51 4.42
C GLY A 26 7.97 -4.11 3.39
N ILE A 27 6.87 -4.67 3.87
CA ILE A 27 5.79 -5.20 3.03
C ILE A 27 4.54 -4.35 3.24
N VAL A 28 3.91 -3.97 2.13
CA VAL A 28 2.59 -3.34 2.10
C VAL A 28 1.57 -4.42 1.76
N HIS A 29 0.55 -4.53 2.61
CA HIS A 29 -0.59 -5.41 2.42
C HIS A 29 -1.75 -4.55 1.90
N LEU A 30 -2.12 -4.71 0.64
CA LEU A 30 -3.32 -4.12 0.07
C LEU A 30 -4.41 -5.19 0.06
N SER A 31 -5.38 -5.06 0.97
CA SER A 31 -6.57 -5.91 0.99
C SER A 31 -7.70 -5.25 0.23
N TRP A 32 -8.27 -5.98 -0.72
CA TRP A 32 -9.39 -5.55 -1.53
C TRP A 32 -10.36 -6.71 -1.73
N ASP A 33 -11.41 -6.71 -0.92
CA ASP A 33 -12.46 -7.73 -0.87
C ASP A 33 -11.88 -9.13 -0.61
N VAL A 34 -11.81 -9.98 -1.63
CA VAL A 34 -11.38 -11.38 -1.51
C VAL A 34 -9.88 -11.58 -1.68
N ALA A 35 -9.13 -10.55 -2.07
CA ALA A 35 -7.71 -10.65 -2.37
C ALA A 35 -6.88 -9.73 -1.48
N THR A 36 -5.74 -10.24 -1.02
CA THR A 36 -4.70 -9.43 -0.38
C THR A 36 -3.43 -9.53 -1.19
N LEU A 37 -2.96 -8.39 -1.68
CA LEU A 37 -1.68 -8.27 -2.38
C LEU A 37 -0.60 -7.94 -1.36
N HIS A 38 0.50 -8.71 -1.38
CA HIS A 38 1.69 -8.44 -0.59
C HIS A 38 2.76 -7.86 -1.49
N LEU A 39 3.06 -6.58 -1.30
CA LEU A 39 3.92 -5.81 -2.20
C LEU A 39 5.11 -5.27 -1.43
N CYS A 40 6.30 -5.36 -2.02
CA CYS A 40 7.39 -4.54 -1.53
C CYS A 40 7.08 -3.06 -1.84
N PHE A 41 7.77 -2.13 -1.18
CA PHE A 41 7.53 -0.71 -1.39
C PHE A 41 7.66 -0.26 -2.85
N LYS A 42 8.63 -0.83 -3.59
CA LYS A 42 8.84 -0.50 -5.01
C LYS A 42 7.62 -0.88 -5.85
N ASP A 43 7.10 -2.09 -5.64
CA ASP A 43 5.93 -2.58 -6.39
C ASP A 43 4.66 -1.82 -5.98
N PHE A 44 4.55 -1.42 -4.71
CA PHE A 44 3.45 -0.58 -4.24
C PHE A 44 3.48 0.83 -4.86
N ALA A 45 4.66 1.45 -4.97
CA ALA A 45 4.82 2.73 -5.64
C ALA A 45 4.52 2.63 -7.15
N TRP A 46 4.92 1.54 -7.80
CA TRP A 46 4.55 1.27 -9.19
C TRP A 46 3.03 1.10 -9.34
N LEU A 47 2.39 0.32 -8.47
CA LEU A 47 0.94 0.13 -8.46
C LEU A 47 0.20 1.47 -8.35
N ALA A 48 0.70 2.40 -7.52
CA ALA A 48 0.12 3.72 -7.39
C ALA A 48 0.09 4.50 -8.71
N ALA A 49 1.18 4.44 -9.49
CA ALA A 49 1.24 5.08 -10.80
C ALA A 49 0.26 4.44 -11.79
N VAL A 50 0.15 3.11 -11.78
CA VAL A 50 -0.79 2.38 -12.66
C VAL A 50 -2.24 2.72 -12.30
N VAL A 51 -2.58 2.77 -11.02
CA VAL A 51 -3.94 3.15 -10.57
C VAL A 51 -4.26 4.60 -10.93
N GLU A 52 -3.30 5.52 -10.76
CA GLU A 52 -3.47 6.92 -11.16
C GLU A 52 -3.79 7.04 -12.66
N GLU A 53 -3.02 6.35 -13.50
CA GLU A 53 -3.23 6.35 -14.95
C GLU A 53 -4.57 5.70 -15.34
N ALA A 54 -4.89 4.55 -14.75
CA ALA A 54 -6.12 3.81 -15.05
C ALA A 54 -7.37 4.61 -14.68
N VAL A 55 -7.36 5.30 -13.54
CA VAL A 55 -8.47 6.19 -13.14
C VAL A 55 -8.52 7.42 -14.03
N GLY A 56 -7.37 8.02 -14.38
CA GLY A 56 -7.31 9.22 -15.22
C GLY A 56 -7.75 9.01 -16.67
N ARG A 57 -7.58 7.79 -17.22
CA ARG A 57 -8.00 7.44 -18.58
C ARG A 57 -9.35 6.70 -18.64
N GLY A 58 -9.85 6.24 -17.50
CA GLY A 58 -11.04 5.39 -17.43
C GLY A 58 -12.32 6.13 -17.81
N SER A 59 -13.19 5.45 -18.56
CA SER A 59 -14.57 5.92 -18.75
C SER A 59 -15.39 5.63 -17.49
N PRO A 60 -16.26 6.54 -17.02
CA PRO A 60 -17.16 6.29 -15.88
C PRO A 60 -18.06 5.07 -16.08
N ASP A 61 -18.40 4.76 -17.33
CA ASP A 61 -19.36 3.72 -17.70
C ASP A 61 -18.73 2.33 -17.84
N LEU A 62 -17.39 2.23 -17.82
CA LEU A 62 -16.67 0.97 -17.97
C LEU A 62 -15.99 0.57 -16.67
N PRO A 63 -16.00 -0.73 -16.31
CA PRO A 63 -15.27 -1.21 -15.15
C PRO A 63 -13.77 -1.06 -15.37
N LEU A 64 -13.07 -0.62 -14.33
CA LEU A 64 -11.62 -0.58 -14.28
C LEU A 64 -11.11 -1.98 -13.95
N VAL A 65 -10.18 -2.48 -14.76
CA VAL A 65 -9.53 -3.77 -14.54
C VAL A 65 -8.04 -3.54 -14.37
N LEU A 66 -7.54 -3.84 -13.18
CA LEU A 66 -6.13 -3.72 -12.82
C LEU A 66 -5.50 -5.10 -12.75
N TRP A 67 -4.51 -5.36 -13.60
CA TRP A 67 -3.76 -6.61 -13.59
C TRP A 67 -2.50 -6.46 -12.73
N VAL A 68 -2.38 -7.30 -11.70
CA VAL A 68 -1.19 -7.40 -10.86
C VAL A 68 -0.67 -8.83 -10.94
N GLY A 69 0.33 -9.04 -11.81
CA GLY A 69 0.78 -10.37 -12.17
C GLY A 69 -0.34 -11.18 -12.83
N SER A 70 -0.72 -12.30 -12.22
CA SER A 70 -1.81 -13.17 -12.70
C SER A 70 -3.18 -12.86 -12.09
N VAL A 71 -3.29 -11.85 -11.22
CA VAL A 71 -4.54 -11.49 -10.54
C VAL A 71 -5.14 -10.25 -11.21
N ALA A 72 -6.43 -10.29 -11.50
CA ALA A 72 -7.19 -9.15 -11.97
C ALA A 72 -8.10 -8.61 -10.85
N LEU A 73 -7.93 -7.34 -10.52
CA LEU A 73 -8.86 -6.59 -9.67
C LEU A 73 -9.82 -5.84 -10.60
N ARG A 74 -11.08 -6.27 -10.62
CA ARG A 74 -12.15 -5.62 -11.37
C ARG A 74 -13.00 -4.79 -10.42
N MET A 75 -13.17 -3.52 -10.74
CA MET A 75 -13.89 -2.57 -9.91
C MET A 75 -14.65 -1.55 -10.76
N SER A 76 -15.65 -0.92 -10.17
CA SER A 76 -16.30 0.26 -10.76
C SER A 76 -15.33 1.45 -10.79
N HIS A 77 -15.68 2.48 -11.57
CA HIS A 77 -14.87 3.69 -11.62
C HIS A 77 -14.80 4.40 -10.25
N ALA A 78 -15.90 4.42 -9.50
CA ALA A 78 -15.96 5.00 -8.15
C ALA A 78 -14.99 4.28 -7.19
N GLU A 79 -14.99 2.94 -7.21
CA GLU A 79 -14.05 2.13 -6.44
C GLU A 79 -12.58 2.36 -6.85
N GLY A 80 -12.33 2.62 -8.13
CA GLY A 80 -11.00 3.03 -8.60
C GLY A 80 -10.55 4.37 -8.00
N ILE A 81 -11.45 5.36 -7.91
CA ILE A 81 -11.16 6.65 -7.26
C ILE A 81 -10.88 6.45 -5.76
N GLU A 82 -11.65 5.61 -5.10
CA GLU A 82 -11.47 5.25 -3.70
C GLU A 82 -10.11 4.57 -3.45
N LEU A 83 -9.76 3.57 -4.26
CA LEU A 83 -8.47 2.89 -4.21
C LEU A 83 -7.31 3.88 -4.42
N ARG A 84 -7.43 4.77 -5.40
CA ARG A 84 -6.44 5.84 -5.64
C ARG A 84 -6.26 6.72 -4.39
N GLY A 85 -7.35 7.11 -3.75
CA GLY A 85 -7.32 7.89 -2.50
C GLY A 85 -6.57 7.16 -1.40
N MET A 86 -6.91 5.90 -1.16
CA MET A 86 -6.23 5.07 -0.17
C MET A 86 -4.73 4.92 -0.42
N ILE A 87 -4.34 4.66 -1.67
CA ILE A 87 -2.94 4.48 -2.03
C ILE A 87 -2.16 5.78 -1.80
N ARG A 88 -2.72 6.94 -2.17
CA ARG A 88 -2.09 8.25 -1.91
C ARG A 88 -1.89 8.50 -0.42
N THR A 89 -2.92 8.26 0.41
CA THR A 89 -2.80 8.37 1.87
C THR A 89 -1.71 7.45 2.41
N ALA A 90 -1.69 6.19 1.98
CA ALA A 90 -0.69 5.23 2.42
C ALA A 90 0.74 5.63 2.03
N LEU A 91 0.94 6.20 0.83
CA LEU A 91 2.26 6.70 0.39
C LEU A 91 2.75 7.88 1.24
N VAL A 92 1.86 8.80 1.64
CA VAL A 92 2.19 9.91 2.54
C VAL A 92 2.65 9.37 3.90
N GLU A 93 1.89 8.45 4.49
CA GLU A 93 2.20 7.82 5.78
C GLU A 93 3.50 7.01 5.77
N LEU A 94 3.82 6.35 4.64
CA LEU A 94 5.07 5.64 4.44
C LEU A 94 6.26 6.58 4.22
N GLY A 95 6.04 7.72 3.54
CA GLY A 95 7.04 8.75 3.35
C GLY A 95 7.44 9.42 4.66
N GLN A 96 6.46 9.75 5.51
CA GLN A 96 6.70 10.28 6.85
C GLN A 96 7.43 9.26 7.74
N ALA A 97 7.03 7.98 7.72
CA ALA A 97 7.71 6.93 8.49
C ALA A 97 9.17 6.66 8.06
N ARG A 98 9.56 7.04 6.84
CA ARG A 98 10.98 6.99 6.40
C ARG A 98 11.79 8.22 6.81
N LEU A 99 11.12 9.36 7.01
CA LEU A 99 11.75 10.59 7.46
C LEU A 99 11.97 10.60 8.97
N GLU A 100 11.13 9.90 9.73
CA GLU A 100 11.39 9.60 11.14
C GLU A 100 12.62 8.68 11.23
N PRO A 101 13.77 9.19 11.70
CA PRO A 101 14.91 8.34 11.96
C PRO A 101 14.50 7.44 13.11
N SER A 102 14.45 6.12 12.87
CA SER A 102 14.47 5.15 13.95
C SER A 102 15.57 5.58 14.91
N GLN A 103 15.18 5.89 16.15
CA GLN A 103 16.06 6.30 17.25
C GLN A 103 17.45 5.73 17.05
N ALA A 104 18.41 6.63 16.78
CA ALA A 104 19.81 6.31 16.75
C ALA A 104 20.11 5.57 18.06
N ARG A 105 20.29 4.25 17.98
CA ARG A 105 20.88 3.51 19.09
C ARG A 105 22.24 4.19 19.31
N PRO A 106 22.55 4.69 20.52
CA PRO A 106 23.88 5.20 20.75
C PRO A 106 24.84 4.04 20.49
N PHE A 107 25.77 4.25 19.57
CA PHE A 107 26.88 3.33 19.35
C PHE A 107 27.53 3.09 20.72
N VAL A 108 27.34 1.90 21.28
CA VAL A 108 28.12 1.45 22.43
C VAL A 108 29.54 1.24 21.87
N ARG A 109 30.44 2.18 22.15
CA ARG A 109 31.88 1.91 22.02
C ARG A 109 32.22 0.79 23.00
N LEU A 110 32.64 -0.35 22.49
CA LEU A 110 33.33 -1.35 23.29
C LEU A 110 34.70 -0.76 23.67
N PRO A 111 35.07 -0.70 24.96
CA PRO A 111 36.44 -0.40 25.35
C PRO A 111 37.33 -1.60 25.00
N ASN A 112 38.45 -1.32 24.32
CA ASN A 112 39.63 -2.19 24.36
C ASN A 112 40.37 -1.98 25.68
#